data_AF-A0A7D5LA20-F1
#
_entry.id   AF-A0A7D5LA20-F1
#
_cell.length_a   1.000
_cell.length_b   1.000
_cell.length_c   1.000
_cell.angle_alpha   90.00
_cell.angle_beta   90.00
_cell.angle_gamma   90.00
#
_symmetry.space_group_name_H-M   'P 1'
#
loop_
_entity.id
_entity.type
_entity.pdbx_description
1 polymer ?
#
loop_
_entity_poly.entity_id
_entity_poly.type
_entity_poly.pdbx_seq_one_letter_code
_entity_poly.pdbx_strand_id
1 'polypeptide(L)'
;MDAARSRLESDLEALRELPVFVAYNANVDGIVRVDQSLETYLDRPPGVPGEAVPPDRLASTLDLATAITRSMATGEGDEIAMTAEFAARLEAELVPDRTQMGGQAGIMTNLLSVLGAAPIVYTYLLSETQQSKFERPEAVRFPLVEDGRVLFVPLGSIVNTDRTKLNWIFEFDEGEELFGVRAAANTRFIAASRPPEFDLVAGDLDPVVDQVGAVIDGALLAGYHNLTREHVDEGYEAAHRHARDVVRRLRSGGEFPVHVEYAATHDRELRESLTELILPEADVVGLDTHELDLLRRDLGLEPAPPAELVAVDRELREDGVEDESILEQYRTLTAVRERLGVDCLRLHAMDYHLAVTDDYLPVEAVRRGLAFAAVNAASKAATGRITGPTDLRRGLEYDPSAAGGRAIDALADHVGASTDDGALCTPTIVACPNRVVEEPASTVGIGDIVSSSSFALEVAVTTERDGE
;
A
#
# COMPACT_ATOMS: atom_id res chain seq x y z
N MET A 1 -7.75 28.62 2.12
CA MET A 1 -6.80 28.15 3.15
C MET A 1 -7.50 27.91 4.50
N ASP A 2 -8.20 28.90 5.07
CA ASP A 2 -8.87 28.73 6.38
C ASP A 2 -9.94 27.63 6.42
N ALA A 3 -10.78 27.52 5.37
CA ALA A 3 -11.78 26.45 5.28
C ALA A 3 -11.15 25.04 5.19
N ALA A 4 -10.06 24.89 4.43
CA ALA A 4 -9.34 23.62 4.30
C ALA A 4 -8.67 23.22 5.62
N ARG A 5 -8.12 24.19 6.35
CA ARG A 5 -7.56 23.97 7.68
C ARG A 5 -8.63 23.57 8.70
N SER A 6 -9.77 24.24 8.69
CA SER A 6 -10.90 23.88 9.57
C SER A 6 -11.44 22.48 9.25
N ARG A 7 -11.51 22.09 7.97
CA ARG A 7 -11.89 20.73 7.56
C ARG A 7 -10.87 19.70 8.07
N LEU A 8 -9.58 19.95 7.87
CA LEU A 8 -8.50 19.09 8.36
C LEU A 8 -8.57 18.89 9.89
N GLU A 9 -8.83 19.96 10.65
CA GLU A 9 -9.00 19.88 12.11
C GLU A 9 -10.22 19.02 12.49
N SER A 10 -11.34 19.12 11.75
CA SER A 10 -12.50 18.25 11.94
C SER A 10 -12.23 16.79 11.55
N ASP A 11 -11.45 16.54 10.50
CA ASP A 11 -11.08 15.18 10.05
C ASP A 11 -10.24 14.49 11.13
N LEU A 12 -9.24 15.20 11.67
CA LEU A 12 -8.40 14.72 12.76
C LEU A 12 -9.17 14.46 14.05
N GLU A 13 -10.19 15.27 14.33
CA GLU A 13 -11.06 15.04 15.49
C GLU A 13 -11.88 13.75 15.33
N ALA A 14 -12.42 13.48 14.13
CA ALA A 14 -13.17 12.26 13.85
C ALA A 14 -12.30 10.99 14.05
N LEU A 15 -11.02 11.05 13.66
CA LEU A 15 -10.09 9.94 13.81
C LEU A 15 -9.70 9.62 15.25
N ARG A 16 -9.94 10.53 16.20
CA ARG A 16 -9.45 10.39 17.58
C ARG A 16 -9.96 9.08 18.21
N GLU A 17 -9.03 8.31 18.75
CA GLU A 17 -9.26 7.00 19.39
C GLU A 17 -9.96 5.97 18.48
N LEU A 18 -9.90 6.11 17.15
CA LEU A 18 -10.51 5.16 16.23
C LEU A 18 -9.85 3.78 16.31
N PRO A 19 -10.57 2.72 16.75
CA PRO A 19 -10.01 1.38 16.81
C PRO A 19 -10.07 0.75 15.43
N VAL A 20 -8.90 0.64 14.79
CA VAL A 20 -8.73 -0.04 13.49
C VAL A 20 -7.83 -1.24 13.69
N PHE A 21 -8.27 -2.42 13.26
CA PHE A 21 -7.37 -3.58 13.19
C PHE A 21 -6.46 -3.45 11.98
N VAL A 22 -5.15 -3.65 12.17
CA VAL A 22 -4.16 -3.55 11.10
C VAL A 22 -3.29 -4.81 11.10
N ALA A 23 -3.26 -5.53 9.99
CA ALA A 23 -2.48 -6.75 9.84
C ALA A 23 -2.08 -6.96 8.37
N TYR A 24 -1.08 -7.77 8.01
CA TYR A 24 -0.27 -8.63 8.87
C TYR A 24 1.22 -8.25 8.82
N ASN A 25 1.68 -7.64 7.73
CA ASN A 25 3.10 -7.47 7.48
C ASN A 25 3.65 -6.16 8.03
N ALA A 26 4.53 -6.28 9.01
CA ALA A 26 5.48 -5.24 9.39
C ALA A 26 6.89 -5.81 9.21
N ASN A 27 7.80 -4.96 8.76
CA ASN A 27 9.22 -5.29 8.64
C ASN A 27 10.06 -4.03 8.90
N VAL A 28 11.37 -4.21 8.90
CA VAL A 28 12.32 -3.10 8.84
C VAL A 28 12.79 -2.99 7.39
N ASP A 29 12.84 -1.78 6.87
CA ASP A 29 13.49 -1.49 5.60
C ASP A 29 14.87 -0.89 5.89
N GLY A 30 15.92 -1.59 5.47
CA GLY A 30 17.29 -1.10 5.44
C GLY A 30 17.55 -0.39 4.11
N ILE A 31 17.71 0.93 4.16
CA ILE A 31 17.92 1.76 2.97
C ILE A 31 19.40 1.89 2.69
N VAL A 32 19.76 1.68 1.43
CA VAL A 32 21.11 1.81 0.88
C VAL A 32 21.03 2.72 -0.34
N ARG A 33 21.82 3.79 -0.35
CA ARG A 33 21.98 4.63 -1.53
C ARG A 33 22.88 3.92 -2.53
N VAL A 34 22.40 3.76 -3.75
CA VAL A 34 23.20 3.15 -4.82
C VAL A 34 24.20 4.18 -5.33
N ASP A 35 25.48 3.86 -5.15
CA ASP A 35 26.59 4.60 -5.74
C ASP A 35 27.73 3.64 -6.13
N GLN A 36 28.79 4.19 -6.71
CA GLN A 36 29.96 3.42 -7.16
C GLN A 36 30.68 2.69 -6.00
N SER A 37 30.49 3.07 -4.74
CA SER A 37 31.10 2.37 -3.61
C SER A 37 30.51 0.97 -3.44
N LEU A 38 29.23 0.78 -3.83
CA LEU A 38 28.54 -0.49 -3.79
C LEU A 38 29.16 -1.53 -4.76
N GLU A 39 29.89 -1.08 -5.79
CA GLU A 39 30.64 -1.97 -6.70
C GLU A 39 31.76 -2.75 -5.99
N THR A 40 32.20 -2.31 -4.81
CA THR A 40 33.19 -3.04 -4.01
C THR A 40 32.60 -4.25 -3.28
N TYR A 41 31.28 -4.25 -3.07
CA TYR A 41 30.52 -5.32 -2.43
C TYR A 41 29.84 -6.24 -3.46
N LEU A 42 29.31 -5.64 -4.52
CA LEU A 42 28.55 -6.35 -5.55
C LEU A 42 29.45 -7.01 -6.61
N ASP A 43 29.00 -8.13 -7.15
CA ASP A 43 29.65 -8.75 -8.29
C ASP A 43 29.11 -8.13 -9.58
N ARG A 44 30.02 -7.72 -10.48
CA ARG A 44 29.63 -7.10 -11.76
C ARG A 44 28.79 -8.08 -12.60
N PRO A 45 27.59 -7.68 -13.09
CA PRO A 45 26.78 -8.49 -13.99
C PRO A 45 27.55 -8.90 -15.26
N PRO A 46 27.37 -10.15 -15.77
CA PRO A 46 28.00 -10.56 -17.01
C PRO A 46 27.42 -9.79 -18.20
N GLY A 47 28.23 -9.60 -19.25
CA GLY A 47 27.79 -8.90 -20.45
C GLY A 47 27.66 -7.39 -20.24
N VAL A 48 26.59 -6.79 -20.77
CA VAL A 48 26.27 -5.37 -20.60
C VAL A 48 25.31 -5.24 -19.41
N PRO A 49 25.73 -4.66 -18.28
CA PRO A 49 24.85 -4.45 -17.13
C PRO A 49 23.60 -3.64 -17.52
N GLY A 50 22.46 -3.94 -16.89
CA GLY A 50 21.14 -3.36 -17.23
C GLY A 50 20.35 -4.09 -18.33
N GLU A 51 21.02 -4.87 -19.20
CA GLU A 51 20.32 -5.63 -20.25
C GLU A 51 19.85 -7.02 -19.78
N ALA A 52 20.54 -7.61 -18.80
CA ALA A 52 20.23 -8.93 -18.29
C ALA A 52 18.91 -8.93 -17.49
N VAL A 53 18.14 -10.00 -17.66
CA VAL A 53 16.93 -10.25 -16.87
C VAL A 53 17.36 -10.80 -15.51
N PRO A 54 16.91 -10.21 -14.39
CA PRO A 54 17.20 -10.73 -13.06
C PRO A 54 16.55 -12.10 -12.86
N PRO A 55 17.09 -12.94 -11.96
CA PRO A 55 16.44 -14.21 -11.61
C PRO A 55 15.15 -13.95 -10.81
N ASP A 56 14.26 -14.94 -10.79
CA ASP A 56 13.03 -14.89 -9.97
C ASP A 56 13.32 -14.86 -8.46
N ARG A 57 14.56 -15.18 -8.06
CA ARG A 57 15.01 -15.16 -6.68
C ARG A 57 16.47 -14.78 -6.55
N LEU A 58 16.79 -13.90 -5.62
CA LEU A 58 18.16 -13.46 -5.36
C LEU A 58 18.89 -14.43 -4.44
N ALA A 59 19.96 -15.05 -4.93
CA ALA A 59 20.79 -15.97 -4.17
C ALA A 59 22.24 -15.47 -3.97
N SER A 60 22.59 -14.33 -4.60
CA SER A 60 23.96 -13.82 -4.61
C SER A 60 24.04 -12.31 -4.86
N THR A 61 25.22 -11.74 -4.57
CA THR A 61 25.61 -10.37 -4.91
C THR A 61 25.54 -10.09 -6.40
N LEU A 62 25.76 -11.10 -7.25
CA LEU A 62 25.61 -11.00 -8.69
C LEU A 62 24.15 -10.82 -9.11
N ASP A 63 23.24 -11.59 -8.51
CA ASP A 63 21.80 -11.50 -8.78
C ASP A 63 21.29 -10.12 -8.36
N LEU A 64 21.71 -9.67 -7.18
CA LEU A 64 21.37 -8.35 -6.65
C LEU A 64 21.86 -7.22 -7.57
N ALA A 65 23.11 -7.28 -8.03
CA ALA A 65 23.65 -6.30 -8.98
C ALA A 65 22.91 -6.31 -10.32
N THR A 66 22.54 -7.50 -10.81
CA THR A 66 21.78 -7.66 -12.05
C THR A 66 20.41 -7.00 -11.92
N ALA A 67 19.72 -7.20 -10.79
CA ALA A 67 18.42 -6.62 -10.54
C ALA A 67 18.47 -5.09 -10.36
N ILE A 68 19.41 -4.57 -9.55
CA ILE A 68 19.59 -3.11 -9.36
C ILE A 68 19.89 -2.44 -10.71
N THR A 69 20.86 -2.95 -11.47
CA THR A 69 21.22 -2.35 -12.77
C THR A 69 20.09 -2.45 -13.79
N ARG A 70 19.25 -3.49 -13.72
CA ARG A 70 18.05 -3.60 -14.56
C ARG A 70 17.01 -2.53 -14.21
N SER A 71 16.70 -2.34 -12.93
CA SER A 71 15.79 -1.29 -12.48
C SER A 71 16.32 0.11 -12.83
N MET A 72 17.62 0.34 -12.68
CA MET A 72 18.27 1.59 -13.12
C MET A 72 18.09 1.83 -14.63
N ALA A 73 18.37 0.83 -15.46
CA ALA A 73 18.29 0.97 -16.92
C ALA A 73 16.87 1.18 -17.45
N THR A 74 15.87 0.58 -16.80
CA THR A 74 14.46 0.69 -17.18
C THR A 74 13.79 1.93 -16.59
N GLY A 75 14.30 2.45 -15.46
CA GLY A 75 13.63 3.49 -14.69
C GLY A 75 12.42 2.98 -13.89
N GLU A 76 12.22 1.66 -13.84
CA GLU A 76 11.10 1.01 -13.17
C GLU A 76 11.58 0.41 -11.84
N GLY A 77 10.81 0.66 -10.78
CA GLY A 77 11.06 0.00 -9.49
C GLY A 77 10.64 -1.48 -9.54
N ASP A 78 11.33 -2.33 -8.78
CA ASP A 78 11.02 -3.76 -8.72
C ASP A 78 11.32 -4.33 -7.32
N GLU A 79 10.69 -5.47 -7.00
CA GLU A 79 10.88 -6.23 -5.77
C GLU A 79 11.12 -7.71 -6.09
N ILE A 80 12.23 -8.27 -5.60
CA ILE A 80 12.55 -9.70 -5.76
C ILE A 80 12.90 -10.31 -4.40
N ALA A 81 12.32 -11.48 -4.12
CA ALA A 81 12.60 -12.22 -2.91
C ALA A 81 14.04 -12.76 -2.89
N MET A 82 14.67 -12.74 -1.72
CA MET A 82 15.96 -13.38 -1.47
C MET A 82 15.78 -14.85 -1.05
N THR A 83 16.83 -15.66 -1.23
CA THR A 83 16.98 -16.90 -0.48
C THR A 83 17.28 -16.57 0.99
N ALA A 84 16.94 -17.49 1.91
CA ALA A 84 17.23 -17.30 3.33
C ALA A 84 18.75 -17.18 3.60
N GLU A 85 19.56 -17.94 2.88
CA GLU A 85 21.03 -17.88 2.98
C GLU A 85 21.56 -16.50 2.53
N PHE A 86 21.07 -15.97 1.40
CA PHE A 86 21.52 -14.68 0.91
C PHE A 86 21.05 -13.52 1.80
N ALA A 87 19.82 -13.59 2.33
CA ALA A 87 19.31 -12.61 3.28
C ALA A 87 20.18 -12.54 4.55
N ALA A 88 20.52 -13.70 5.13
CA ALA A 88 21.38 -13.77 6.31
C ALA A 88 22.81 -13.26 6.02
N ARG A 89 23.33 -13.54 4.83
CA ARG A 89 24.64 -13.02 4.40
C ARG A 89 24.62 -11.50 4.27
N LEU A 90 23.60 -10.94 3.62
CA LEU A 90 23.46 -9.50 3.42
C LEU A 90 23.33 -8.77 4.75
N GLU A 91 22.57 -9.32 5.70
CA GLU A 91 22.46 -8.80 7.07
C GLU A 91 23.79 -8.80 7.84
N ALA A 92 24.65 -9.78 7.60
CA ALA A 92 25.96 -9.87 8.26
C ALA A 92 27.04 -8.96 7.63
N GLU A 93 26.92 -8.65 6.33
CA GLU A 93 27.98 -8.01 5.55
C GLU A 93 27.70 -6.54 5.20
N LEU A 94 26.44 -6.17 5.01
CA LEU A 94 26.02 -4.84 4.58
C LEU A 94 25.47 -4.05 5.77
N VAL A 95 25.72 -2.73 5.78
CA VAL A 95 25.16 -1.81 6.78
C VAL A 95 24.30 -0.80 6.04
N PRO A 96 23.02 -0.65 6.41
CA PRO A 96 22.15 0.32 5.76
C PRO A 96 22.52 1.75 6.19
N ASP A 97 22.36 2.71 5.29
CA ASP A 97 22.54 4.14 5.57
C ASP A 97 21.53 4.63 6.62
N ARG A 98 20.31 4.09 6.54
CA ARG A 98 19.23 4.33 7.50
C ARG A 98 18.27 3.15 7.53
N THR A 99 17.50 3.05 8.61
CA THR A 99 16.44 2.04 8.75
C THR A 99 15.11 2.70 9.08
N GLN A 100 14.03 2.22 8.46
CA GLN A 100 12.68 2.72 8.68
C GLN A 100 11.67 1.58 8.87
N MET A 101 10.45 1.93 9.28
CA MET A 101 9.32 1.01 9.23
C MET A 101 9.00 0.66 7.78
N GLY A 102 8.90 -0.64 7.51
CA GLY A 102 8.45 -1.19 6.25
C GLY A 102 7.28 -2.14 6.44
N GLY A 103 6.71 -2.58 5.32
CA GLY A 103 5.52 -3.42 5.30
C GLY A 103 4.26 -2.59 5.52
N GLN A 104 3.24 -2.90 4.72
CA GLN A 104 2.01 -2.12 4.66
C GLN A 104 1.35 -1.97 6.04
N ALA A 105 1.19 -3.06 6.80
CA ALA A 105 0.55 -2.98 8.12
C ALA A 105 1.36 -2.12 9.11
N GLY A 106 2.69 -2.16 9.05
CA GLY A 106 3.56 -1.31 9.86
C GLY A 106 3.44 0.17 9.50
N ILE A 107 3.47 0.50 8.21
CA ILE A 107 3.35 1.86 7.69
C ILE A 107 1.98 2.46 8.02
N MET A 108 0.90 1.71 7.75
CA MET A 108 -0.47 2.13 8.08
C MET A 108 -0.64 2.35 9.58
N THR A 109 -0.13 1.44 10.43
CA THR A 109 -0.21 1.59 11.90
C THR A 109 0.51 2.85 12.38
N ASN A 110 1.70 3.14 11.84
CA ASN A 110 2.42 4.36 12.16
C ASN A 110 1.61 5.59 11.78
N LEU A 111 1.03 5.64 10.58
CA LEU A 111 0.18 6.76 10.18
C LEU A 111 -1.01 6.94 11.13
N LEU A 112 -1.79 5.88 11.35
CA LEU A 112 -3.01 5.96 12.15
C LEU A 112 -2.70 6.42 13.58
N SER A 113 -1.67 5.87 14.20
CA SER A 113 -1.27 6.26 15.56
C SER A 113 -0.78 7.71 15.65
N VAL A 114 -0.03 8.23 14.66
CA VAL A 114 0.39 9.64 14.67
C VAL A 114 -0.77 10.61 14.40
N LEU A 115 -1.81 10.17 13.69
CA LEU A 115 -3.02 10.95 13.44
C LEU A 115 -4.02 10.93 14.60
N GLY A 116 -3.76 10.13 15.63
CA GLY A 116 -4.56 10.09 16.86
C GLY A 116 -5.61 8.97 16.91
N ALA A 117 -5.61 8.04 15.94
CA ALA A 117 -6.38 6.82 16.04
C ALA A 117 -5.75 5.84 17.04
N ALA A 118 -6.47 4.77 17.39
CA ALA A 118 -6.07 3.74 18.35
C ALA A 118 -5.91 2.37 17.66
N PRO A 119 -4.93 2.20 16.75
CA PRO A 119 -4.81 0.96 15.98
C PRO A 119 -4.47 -0.24 16.87
N ILE A 120 -5.03 -1.39 16.49
CA ILE A 120 -4.71 -2.70 17.03
C ILE A 120 -3.92 -3.43 15.96
N VAL A 121 -2.61 -3.58 16.14
CA VAL A 121 -1.73 -4.20 15.13
C VAL A 121 -1.46 -5.66 15.48
N TYR A 122 -1.55 -6.53 14.47
CA TYR A 122 -0.98 -7.86 14.53
C TYR A 122 0.13 -7.99 13.48
N THR A 123 1.27 -8.52 13.91
CA THR A 123 2.36 -8.92 13.01
C THR A 123 3.09 -10.13 13.56
N TYR A 124 3.59 -10.99 12.67
CA TYR A 124 4.22 -12.26 13.02
C TYR A 124 5.46 -12.08 13.88
N LEU A 125 6.34 -11.17 13.47
CA LEU A 125 7.65 -10.96 14.08
C LEU A 125 7.71 -9.58 14.72
N LEU A 126 7.61 -9.54 16.04
CA LEU A 126 7.74 -8.34 16.86
C LEU A 126 8.96 -8.46 17.78
N SER A 127 10.14 -8.18 17.22
CA SER A 127 11.40 -8.02 17.96
C SER A 127 11.53 -6.63 18.56
N GLU A 128 12.52 -6.41 19.44
CA GLU A 128 12.87 -5.07 19.94
C GLU A 128 13.19 -4.11 18.78
N THR A 129 13.91 -4.59 17.75
CA THR A 129 14.21 -3.78 16.57
C THR A 129 12.95 -3.41 15.81
N GLN A 130 12.03 -4.35 15.56
CA GLN A 130 10.76 -4.06 14.88
C GLN A 130 9.89 -3.10 15.71
N GLN A 131 9.76 -3.36 17.01
CA GLN A 131 8.99 -2.53 17.94
C GLN A 131 9.51 -1.09 17.95
N SER A 132 10.84 -0.90 17.90
CA SER A 132 11.47 0.44 17.88
C SER A 132 11.15 1.27 16.64
N LYS A 133 10.60 0.66 15.57
CA LYS A 133 10.18 1.37 14.35
C LYS A 133 8.76 1.90 14.41
N PHE A 134 7.98 1.53 15.43
CA PHE A 134 6.68 2.14 15.64
C PHE A 134 6.86 3.54 16.24
N GLU A 135 6.20 4.54 15.66
CA GLU A 135 6.39 5.95 16.04
C GLU A 135 5.74 6.29 17.39
N ARG A 136 4.58 5.68 17.69
CA ARG A 136 3.78 5.89 18.90
C ARG A 136 3.36 4.55 19.53
N PRO A 137 4.29 3.68 19.93
CA PRO A 137 3.97 2.32 20.39
C PRO A 137 3.09 2.27 21.66
N GLU A 138 2.96 3.37 22.39
CA GLU A 138 2.04 3.51 23.52
C GLU A 138 0.58 3.77 23.10
N ALA A 139 0.37 4.29 21.89
CA ALA A 139 -0.97 4.50 21.30
C ALA A 139 -1.44 3.29 20.49
N VAL A 140 -0.56 2.31 20.25
CA VAL A 140 -0.85 1.09 19.51
C VAL A 140 -1.07 -0.06 20.48
N ARG A 141 -2.09 -0.88 20.22
CA ARG A 141 -2.36 -2.11 20.97
C ARG A 141 -1.93 -3.35 20.18
N PHE A 142 -1.53 -4.40 20.89
CA PHE A 142 -1.25 -5.72 20.32
C PHE A 142 -2.19 -6.76 20.96
N PRO A 143 -2.83 -7.65 20.17
CA PRO A 143 -3.71 -8.68 20.70
C PRO A 143 -2.90 -9.92 21.15
N LEU A 144 -2.72 -10.08 22.45
CA LEU A 144 -2.14 -11.29 23.06
C LEU A 144 -3.27 -12.27 23.42
N VAL A 145 -3.04 -13.57 23.31
CA VAL A 145 -4.02 -14.58 23.75
C VAL A 145 -3.55 -15.26 25.03
N GLU A 146 -4.39 -15.20 26.06
CA GLU A 146 -4.21 -15.92 27.33
C GLU A 146 -5.49 -16.69 27.65
N ASP A 147 -5.37 -18.01 27.84
CA ASP A 147 -6.50 -18.91 28.16
C ASP A 147 -7.72 -18.74 27.21
N GLY A 148 -7.47 -18.53 25.92
CA GLY A 148 -8.51 -18.35 24.90
C GLY A 148 -9.21 -16.98 24.94
N ARG A 149 -8.61 -15.98 25.59
CA ARG A 149 -9.11 -14.60 25.63
C ARG A 149 -8.07 -13.64 25.06
N VAL A 150 -8.53 -12.67 24.30
CA VAL A 150 -7.67 -11.60 23.78
C VAL A 150 -7.46 -10.54 24.86
N LEU A 151 -6.20 -10.34 25.23
CA LEU A 151 -5.73 -9.24 26.06
C LEU A 151 -5.05 -8.21 25.15
N PHE A 152 -5.58 -6.99 25.14
CA PHE A 152 -4.94 -5.89 24.42
C PHE A 152 -3.88 -5.24 25.30
N VAL A 153 -2.62 -5.40 24.92
CA VAL A 153 -1.47 -4.80 25.61
C VAL A 153 -0.90 -3.64 24.81
N PRO A 154 -0.31 -2.61 25.43
CA PRO A 154 0.44 -1.59 24.70
C PRO A 154 1.59 -2.24 23.92
N LEU A 155 1.74 -1.87 22.64
CA LEU A 155 2.74 -2.47 21.75
C LEU A 155 4.16 -2.35 22.32
N GLY A 156 4.48 -1.21 22.94
CA GLY A 156 5.78 -0.94 23.56
C GLY A 156 6.12 -1.80 24.78
N SER A 157 5.20 -2.66 25.24
CA SER A 157 5.40 -3.54 26.40
C SER A 157 5.61 -5.02 26.04
N ILE A 158 5.60 -5.36 24.74
CA ILE A 158 5.63 -6.74 24.27
C ILE A 158 6.61 -6.94 23.11
N VAL A 159 7.35 -8.05 23.18
CA VAL A 159 8.08 -8.66 22.06
C VAL A 159 7.72 -10.14 22.02
N ASN A 160 7.59 -10.73 20.83
CA ASN A 160 7.21 -12.15 20.69
C ASN A 160 8.32 -13.01 20.07
N THR A 161 9.42 -12.39 19.64
CA THR A 161 10.56 -13.05 18.98
C THR A 161 11.79 -12.15 19.07
N ASP A 162 12.98 -12.72 18.89
CA ASP A 162 14.22 -11.95 18.70
C ASP A 162 14.48 -11.63 17.21
N ARG A 163 13.73 -12.27 16.31
CA ARG A 163 13.94 -12.16 14.85
C ARG A 163 13.27 -10.92 14.27
N THR A 164 13.97 -10.24 13.38
CA THR A 164 13.44 -9.10 12.62
C THR A 164 13.35 -9.47 11.15
N LYS A 165 12.23 -9.19 10.48
CA LYS A 165 12.19 -9.24 9.01
C LYS A 165 12.85 -7.97 8.48
N LEU A 166 13.91 -8.13 7.68
CA LEU A 166 14.65 -7.02 7.07
C LEU A 166 14.54 -7.09 5.54
N ASN A 167 13.98 -6.05 4.93
CA ASN A 167 14.07 -5.84 3.49
C ASN A 167 15.19 -4.82 3.22
N TRP A 168 15.86 -4.96 2.08
CA TRP A 168 16.90 -4.03 1.65
C TRP A 168 16.38 -3.20 0.47
N ILE A 169 16.34 -1.88 0.66
CA ILE A 169 15.88 -0.93 -0.36
C ILE A 169 17.10 -0.20 -0.91
N PHE A 170 17.34 -0.40 -2.20
CA PHE A 170 18.42 0.24 -2.95
C PHE A 170 17.83 1.44 -3.71
N GLU A 171 18.01 2.65 -3.17
CA GLU A 171 17.48 3.89 -3.75
C GLU A 171 18.50 4.49 -4.73
N PHE A 172 18.03 5.02 -5.86
CA PHE A 172 18.85 5.76 -6.82
C PHE A 172 18.05 6.87 -7.50
N ASP A 173 18.74 7.98 -7.80
CA ASP A 173 18.20 9.09 -8.58
C ASP A 173 18.65 9.03 -10.04
N GLU A 174 17.88 9.69 -10.91
CA GLU A 174 18.19 9.82 -12.32
C GLU A 174 19.64 10.31 -12.53
N GLY A 175 20.38 9.61 -13.37
CA GLY A 175 21.76 9.92 -13.72
C GLY A 175 22.82 9.33 -12.79
N GLU A 176 22.47 8.75 -11.64
CA GLU A 176 23.41 7.97 -10.82
C GLU A 176 23.90 6.72 -11.55
N GLU A 177 25.12 6.28 -11.23
CA GLU A 177 25.82 5.26 -12.01
C GLU A 177 26.27 4.07 -11.16
N LEU A 178 25.97 2.85 -11.63
CA LEU A 178 26.43 1.58 -11.06
C LEU A 178 26.87 0.64 -12.19
N PHE A 179 28.11 0.15 -12.12
CA PHE A 179 28.75 -0.68 -13.15
C PHE A 179 28.73 -0.09 -14.56
N GLY A 180 28.61 1.24 -14.69
CA GLY A 180 28.49 1.97 -15.95
C GLY A 180 27.05 2.13 -16.48
N VAL A 181 26.04 1.65 -15.75
CA VAL A 181 24.62 1.91 -16.05
C VAL A 181 24.19 3.19 -15.37
N ARG A 182 23.55 4.09 -16.12
CA ARG A 182 22.94 5.30 -15.56
C ARG A 182 21.47 5.08 -15.31
N ALA A 183 20.99 5.47 -14.13
CA ALA A 183 19.58 5.41 -13.78
C ALA A 183 18.75 6.32 -14.70
N ALA A 184 17.67 5.79 -15.26
CA ALA A 184 16.76 6.51 -16.16
C ALA A 184 15.68 7.33 -15.41
N ALA A 185 15.47 7.07 -14.13
CA ALA A 185 14.49 7.75 -13.29
C ALA A 185 14.85 7.62 -11.79
N ASN A 186 14.23 8.46 -10.96
CA ASN A 186 14.27 8.33 -9.50
C ASN A 186 13.42 7.13 -9.07
N THR A 187 14.05 6.04 -8.66
CA THR A 187 13.32 4.83 -8.25
C THR A 187 14.16 4.00 -7.27
N ARG A 188 13.75 2.76 -7.05
CA ARG A 188 14.33 1.84 -6.06
C ARG A 188 14.23 0.40 -6.52
N PHE A 189 15.15 -0.42 -6.03
CA PHE A 189 15.03 -1.88 -6.08
C PHE A 189 14.90 -2.45 -4.66
N ILE A 190 13.99 -3.40 -4.44
CA ILE A 190 13.75 -4.02 -3.14
C ILE A 190 14.21 -5.48 -3.17
N ALA A 191 15.22 -5.81 -2.37
CA ALA A 191 15.58 -7.18 -2.07
C ALA A 191 14.84 -7.62 -0.80
N ALA A 192 13.81 -8.43 -0.97
CA ALA A 192 12.87 -8.76 0.10
C ALA A 192 13.24 -10.05 0.83
N SER A 193 13.30 -10.03 2.16
CA SER A 193 13.38 -11.27 2.94
C SER A 193 12.00 -11.89 3.09
N ARG A 194 11.93 -13.22 3.07
CA ARG A 194 10.68 -13.97 3.25
C ARG A 194 10.86 -14.97 4.39
N PRO A 195 10.69 -14.56 5.66
CA PRO A 195 10.72 -15.49 6.79
C PRO A 195 9.57 -16.51 6.71
N PRO A 196 9.77 -17.78 7.14
CA PRO A 196 8.71 -18.79 7.16
C PRO A 196 7.51 -18.43 8.04
N GLU A 197 7.69 -17.57 9.05
CA GLU A 197 6.63 -17.14 9.95
C GLU A 197 5.58 -16.25 9.26
N PHE A 198 5.83 -15.78 8.03
CA PHE A 198 4.86 -15.04 7.23
C PHE A 198 4.00 -16.02 6.43
N ASP A 199 3.32 -16.93 7.11
CA ASP A 199 2.55 -18.05 6.55
C ASP A 199 1.02 -17.86 6.61
N LEU A 200 0.56 -16.68 7.06
CA LEU A 200 -0.85 -16.35 7.31
C LEU A 200 -1.50 -17.04 8.51
N VAL A 201 -0.72 -17.64 9.41
CA VAL A 201 -1.20 -18.25 10.65
C VAL A 201 -0.88 -17.35 11.84
N ALA A 202 -1.91 -16.82 12.52
CA ALA A 202 -1.72 -15.95 13.68
C ALA A 202 -1.60 -16.72 15.02
N GLY A 203 -1.48 -18.05 14.95
CA GLY A 203 -1.35 -18.93 16.11
C GLY A 203 -2.62 -18.94 16.96
N ASP A 204 -2.46 -18.74 18.28
CA ASP A 204 -3.57 -18.75 19.24
C ASP A 204 -4.61 -17.64 19.00
N LEU A 205 -4.29 -16.62 18.19
CA LEU A 205 -5.24 -15.56 17.82
C LEU A 205 -6.30 -16.05 16.83
N ASP A 206 -5.96 -16.90 15.86
CA ASP A 206 -6.90 -17.34 14.81
C ASP A 206 -8.20 -17.92 15.39
N PRO A 207 -8.16 -18.79 16.44
CA PRO A 207 -9.36 -19.36 17.03
C PRO A 207 -10.14 -18.41 17.94
N VAL A 208 -9.76 -17.14 18.07
CA VAL A 208 -10.44 -16.16 18.94
C VAL A 208 -10.44 -14.74 18.37
N VAL A 209 -10.09 -14.58 17.09
CA VAL A 209 -9.95 -13.27 16.43
C VAL A 209 -11.27 -12.50 16.37
N ASP A 210 -12.41 -13.18 16.52
CA ASP A 210 -13.73 -12.56 16.72
C ASP A 210 -13.76 -11.59 17.92
N GLN A 211 -12.94 -11.81 18.95
CA GLN A 211 -12.80 -10.89 20.08
C GLN A 211 -12.11 -9.58 19.70
N VAL A 212 -11.28 -9.58 18.66
CA VAL A 212 -10.74 -8.35 18.05
C VAL A 212 -11.83 -7.67 17.24
N GLY A 213 -12.58 -8.42 16.44
CA GLY A 213 -13.71 -7.91 15.66
C GLY A 213 -14.78 -7.21 16.51
N ALA A 214 -14.97 -7.66 17.75
CA ALA A 214 -15.94 -7.07 18.68
C ALA A 214 -15.58 -5.68 19.21
N VAL A 215 -14.36 -5.16 18.97
CA VAL A 215 -13.88 -3.89 19.53
C VAL A 215 -13.32 -2.92 18.50
N ILE A 216 -13.47 -3.21 17.21
CA ILE A 216 -12.96 -2.38 16.11
C ILE A 216 -14.10 -1.83 15.26
N ASP A 217 -13.81 -0.71 14.61
CA ASP A 217 -14.74 -0.06 13.67
C ASP A 217 -14.34 -0.31 12.20
N GLY A 218 -13.15 -0.88 11.95
CA GLY A 218 -12.66 -1.20 10.62
C GLY A 218 -11.40 -2.07 10.65
N ALA A 219 -11.11 -2.75 9.54
CA ALA A 219 -9.90 -3.56 9.40
C ALA A 219 -9.13 -3.21 8.11
N LEU A 220 -7.81 -3.01 8.24
CA LEU A 220 -6.85 -2.82 7.16
C LEU A 220 -5.95 -4.05 7.07
N LEU A 221 -6.07 -4.82 5.99
CA LEU A 221 -5.39 -6.10 5.80
C LEU A 221 -4.44 -6.05 4.60
N ALA A 222 -3.21 -6.52 4.79
CA ALA A 222 -2.19 -6.52 3.76
C ALA A 222 -1.14 -7.61 4.01
N GLY A 223 -0.25 -7.79 3.02
CA GLY A 223 0.90 -8.66 3.15
C GLY A 223 0.71 -10.10 2.66
N TYR A 224 -0.43 -10.43 2.06
CA TYR A 224 -0.72 -11.75 1.50
C TYR A 224 0.28 -12.19 0.40
N HIS A 225 0.90 -11.24 -0.30
CA HIS A 225 1.95 -11.50 -1.30
C HIS A 225 3.27 -12.03 -0.72
N ASN A 226 3.43 -12.06 0.62
CA ASN A 226 4.68 -12.49 1.26
C ASN A 226 4.84 -14.02 1.32
N LEU A 227 3.80 -14.79 1.00
CA LEU A 227 3.91 -16.25 0.97
C LEU A 227 4.99 -16.70 -0.01
N THR A 228 5.64 -17.83 0.31
CA THR A 228 6.53 -18.52 -0.63
C THR A 228 6.22 -20.01 -0.60
N ARG A 229 6.37 -20.70 -1.74
CA ARG A 229 6.10 -22.15 -1.84
C ARG A 229 6.88 -23.00 -0.84
N GLU A 230 8.05 -22.53 -0.41
CA GLU A 230 8.90 -23.22 0.55
C GLU A 230 8.38 -23.13 1.99
N HIS A 231 7.50 -22.17 2.28
CA HIS A 231 6.99 -21.91 3.64
C HIS A 231 5.50 -22.25 3.78
N VAL A 232 4.84 -22.69 2.70
CA VAL A 232 3.45 -23.19 2.76
C VAL A 232 3.40 -24.67 2.37
N ASP A 233 3.40 -25.55 3.38
CA ASP A 233 3.47 -27.00 3.20
C ASP A 233 2.33 -27.55 2.32
N GLU A 234 1.12 -27.00 2.48
CA GLU A 234 -0.09 -27.40 1.74
C GLU A 234 -0.36 -26.54 0.49
N GLY A 235 0.55 -25.61 0.17
CA GLY A 235 0.44 -24.69 -0.96
C GLY A 235 -0.33 -23.40 -0.65
N TYR A 236 -0.28 -22.45 -1.59
CA TYR A 236 -0.88 -21.12 -1.42
C TYR A 236 -2.39 -21.17 -1.20
N GLU A 237 -3.09 -22.09 -1.86
CA GLU A 237 -4.54 -22.23 -1.74
C GLU A 237 -4.96 -22.56 -0.30
N ALA A 238 -4.26 -23.49 0.36
CA ALA A 238 -4.56 -23.86 1.74
C ALA A 238 -4.30 -22.69 2.70
N ALA A 239 -3.16 -21.99 2.55
CA ALA A 239 -2.84 -20.82 3.35
C ALA A 239 -3.87 -19.69 3.19
N HIS A 240 -4.32 -19.40 1.97
CA HIS A 240 -5.35 -18.40 1.74
C HIS A 240 -6.75 -18.85 2.18
N ARG A 241 -7.08 -20.15 2.10
CA ARG A 241 -8.33 -20.67 2.67
C ARG A 241 -8.35 -20.46 4.18
N HIS A 242 -7.24 -20.73 4.86
CA HIS A 242 -7.07 -20.42 6.29
C HIS A 242 -7.24 -18.93 6.57
N ALA A 243 -6.49 -18.05 5.88
CA ALA A 243 -6.62 -16.61 6.04
C ALA A 243 -8.05 -16.09 5.80
N ARG A 244 -8.74 -16.60 4.78
CA ARG A 244 -10.16 -16.29 4.54
C ARG A 244 -11.04 -16.67 5.73
N ASP A 245 -10.84 -17.87 6.29
CA ASP A 245 -11.62 -18.32 7.43
C ASP A 245 -11.34 -17.45 8.67
N VAL A 246 -10.10 -16.97 8.84
CA VAL A 246 -9.71 -15.99 9.86
C VAL A 246 -10.41 -14.64 9.63
N VAL A 247 -10.44 -14.11 8.40
CA VAL A 247 -11.15 -12.85 8.07
C VAL A 247 -12.65 -12.99 8.36
N ARG A 248 -13.28 -14.09 7.96
CA ARG A 248 -14.70 -14.35 8.24
C ARG A 248 -14.98 -14.45 9.73
N ARG A 249 -14.05 -15.05 10.48
CA ARG A 249 -14.16 -15.11 11.94
C ARG A 249 -13.98 -13.74 12.59
N LEU A 250 -13.03 -12.93 12.13
CA LEU A 250 -12.87 -11.55 12.57
C LEU A 250 -14.20 -10.81 12.40
N ARG A 251 -14.83 -10.91 11.22
CA ARG A 251 -16.15 -10.33 10.92
C ARG A 251 -17.31 -10.93 11.73
N SER A 252 -17.16 -12.11 12.32
CA SER A 252 -18.17 -12.66 13.23
C SER A 252 -18.26 -11.92 14.57
N GLY A 253 -17.26 -11.10 14.89
CA GLY A 253 -17.20 -10.29 16.10
C GLY A 253 -18.03 -8.99 16.05
N GLY A 254 -18.31 -8.46 14.85
CA GLY A 254 -19.00 -7.18 14.65
C GLY A 254 -19.20 -6.83 13.18
N GLU A 255 -19.97 -5.77 12.93
CA GLU A 255 -20.19 -5.21 11.59
C GLU A 255 -19.25 -4.03 11.37
N PHE A 256 -18.25 -4.21 10.50
CA PHE A 256 -17.29 -3.19 10.11
C PHE A 256 -16.75 -3.48 8.70
N PRO A 257 -16.32 -2.45 7.95
CA PRO A 257 -15.70 -2.66 6.65
C PRO A 257 -14.28 -3.22 6.76
N VAL A 258 -13.88 -4.00 5.76
CA VAL A 258 -12.56 -4.59 5.59
C VAL A 258 -11.94 -4.06 4.30
N HIS A 259 -10.82 -3.36 4.44
CA HIS A 259 -9.98 -2.93 3.32
C HIS A 259 -8.80 -3.88 3.16
N VAL A 260 -8.61 -4.42 1.96
CA VAL A 260 -7.41 -5.15 1.58
C VAL A 260 -6.53 -4.26 0.70
N GLU A 261 -5.32 -3.96 1.16
CA GLU A 261 -4.31 -3.33 0.30
C GLU A 261 -3.66 -4.42 -0.54
N TYR A 262 -3.97 -4.40 -1.84
CA TYR A 262 -3.38 -5.32 -2.78
C TYR A 262 -1.91 -4.95 -3.02
N ALA A 263 -1.09 -5.97 -3.20
CA ALA A 263 0.27 -5.81 -3.66
C ALA A 263 0.62 -7.04 -4.47
N ALA A 264 1.15 -6.81 -5.67
CA ALA A 264 1.47 -7.89 -6.59
C ALA A 264 2.81 -8.54 -6.24
N THR A 265 2.95 -9.80 -6.65
CA THR A 265 4.19 -10.58 -6.62
C THR A 265 4.41 -11.21 -8.00
N HIS A 266 5.65 -11.54 -8.34
CA HIS A 266 5.95 -12.23 -9.61
C HIS A 266 5.39 -13.66 -9.67
N ASP A 267 5.08 -14.30 -8.53
CA ASP A 267 4.51 -15.65 -8.49
C ASP A 267 3.02 -15.65 -8.89
N ARG A 268 2.76 -16.12 -10.11
CA ARG A 268 1.41 -16.18 -10.68
C ARG A 268 0.45 -17.07 -9.90
N GLU A 269 0.90 -18.21 -9.38
CA GLU A 269 0.03 -19.12 -8.60
C GLU A 269 -0.41 -18.46 -7.28
N LEU A 270 0.49 -17.68 -6.67
CA LEU A 270 0.19 -16.89 -5.48
C LEU A 270 -0.84 -15.81 -5.79
N ARG A 271 -0.66 -15.06 -6.90
CA ARG A 271 -1.64 -14.04 -7.33
C ARG A 271 -3.01 -14.65 -7.64
N GLU A 272 -3.06 -15.74 -8.41
CA GLU A 272 -4.32 -16.44 -8.71
C GLU A 272 -5.04 -16.86 -7.43
N SER A 273 -4.32 -17.46 -6.47
CA SER A 273 -4.91 -17.86 -5.20
C SER A 273 -5.38 -16.68 -4.34
N LEU A 274 -4.64 -15.56 -4.35
CA LEU A 274 -5.00 -14.33 -3.64
C LEU A 274 -6.29 -13.72 -4.21
N THR A 275 -6.35 -13.61 -5.53
CA THR A 275 -7.49 -13.06 -6.28
C THR A 275 -8.76 -13.88 -6.08
N GLU A 276 -8.66 -15.21 -6.01
CA GLU A 276 -9.83 -16.08 -5.87
C GLU A 276 -10.35 -16.22 -4.44
N LEU A 277 -9.47 -16.12 -3.42
CA LEU A 277 -9.82 -16.50 -2.06
C LEU A 277 -9.86 -15.34 -1.06
N ILE A 278 -9.06 -14.29 -1.25
CA ILE A 278 -8.93 -13.20 -0.27
C ILE A 278 -9.62 -11.94 -0.75
N LEU A 279 -9.35 -11.49 -1.99
CA LEU A 279 -9.94 -10.24 -2.50
C LEU A 279 -11.47 -10.22 -2.40
N PRO A 280 -12.20 -11.31 -2.66
CA PRO A 280 -13.66 -11.34 -2.51
C PRO A 280 -14.19 -11.21 -1.07
N GLU A 281 -13.32 -11.27 -0.06
CA GLU A 281 -13.72 -11.10 1.35
C GLU A 281 -13.62 -9.64 1.83
N ALA A 282 -13.02 -8.77 1.00
CA ALA A 282 -12.87 -7.35 1.25
C ALA A 282 -14.12 -6.58 0.81
N ASP A 283 -14.46 -5.54 1.57
CA ASP A 283 -15.44 -4.55 1.12
C ASP A 283 -14.74 -3.50 0.24
N VAL A 284 -13.45 -3.23 0.50
CA VAL A 284 -12.60 -2.34 -0.31
C VAL A 284 -11.30 -3.05 -0.71
N VAL A 285 -10.92 -2.96 -1.99
CA VAL A 285 -9.55 -3.31 -2.43
C VAL A 285 -8.85 -2.05 -2.92
N GLY A 286 -7.73 -1.71 -2.29
CA GLY A 286 -6.83 -0.61 -2.68
C GLY A 286 -5.67 -1.12 -3.54
N LEU A 287 -5.31 -0.38 -4.60
CA LEU A 287 -4.26 -0.73 -5.54
C LEU A 287 -3.74 0.48 -6.34
N ASP A 288 -2.59 0.33 -6.98
CA ASP A 288 -2.04 1.29 -7.95
C ASP A 288 -2.38 0.94 -9.43
N THR A 289 -1.91 1.75 -10.37
CA THR A 289 -2.18 1.55 -11.81
C THR A 289 -1.52 0.29 -12.40
N HIS A 290 -0.35 -0.09 -11.92
CA HIS A 290 0.35 -1.30 -12.36
C HIS A 290 -0.36 -2.55 -11.85
N GLU A 291 -0.73 -2.53 -10.58
CA GLU A 291 -1.49 -3.57 -9.91
C GLU A 291 -2.88 -3.77 -10.52
N LEU A 292 -3.56 -2.69 -10.92
CA LEU A 292 -4.83 -2.76 -11.65
C LEU A 292 -4.67 -3.56 -12.96
N ASP A 293 -3.62 -3.27 -13.72
CA ASP A 293 -3.36 -3.94 -14.99
C ASP A 293 -2.96 -5.41 -14.79
N LEU A 294 -2.15 -5.73 -13.78
CA LEU A 294 -1.85 -7.11 -13.41
C LEU A 294 -3.11 -7.88 -13.03
N LEU A 295 -3.94 -7.31 -12.15
CA LEU A 295 -5.18 -7.93 -11.69
C LEU A 295 -6.18 -8.12 -12.84
N ARG A 296 -6.29 -7.14 -13.74
CA ARG A 296 -7.08 -7.26 -14.98
C ARG A 296 -6.63 -8.46 -15.82
N ARG A 297 -5.32 -8.60 -16.03
CA ARG A 297 -4.73 -9.71 -16.81
C ARG A 297 -4.96 -11.06 -16.14
N ASP A 298 -4.75 -11.16 -14.83
CA ASP A 298 -4.95 -12.39 -14.07
C ASP A 298 -6.43 -12.83 -14.08
N LEU A 299 -7.37 -11.87 -14.11
CA LEU A 299 -8.80 -12.14 -14.28
C LEU A 299 -9.23 -12.46 -15.72
N GLY A 300 -8.30 -12.42 -16.69
CA GLY A 300 -8.60 -12.66 -18.11
C GLY A 300 -9.50 -11.60 -18.73
N LEU A 301 -9.48 -10.38 -18.19
CA LEU A 301 -10.28 -9.27 -18.72
C LEU A 301 -9.53 -8.62 -19.88
N GLU A 302 -10.15 -8.58 -21.05
CA GLU A 302 -9.62 -7.86 -22.22
C GLU A 302 -9.46 -6.37 -21.88
N PRO A 303 -8.41 -5.71 -22.41
CA PRO A 303 -8.27 -4.27 -22.20
C PRO A 303 -9.50 -3.57 -22.76
N ALA A 304 -9.93 -2.49 -22.10
CA ALA A 304 -11.04 -1.72 -22.61
C ALA A 304 -10.69 -1.25 -24.03
N PRO A 305 -11.60 -1.38 -25.02
CA PRO A 305 -11.36 -0.80 -26.33
C PRO A 305 -11.12 0.71 -26.15
N PRO A 306 -10.18 1.31 -26.90
CA PRO A 306 -9.98 2.75 -26.88
C PRO A 306 -11.33 3.44 -27.05
N ALA A 307 -11.60 4.49 -26.27
CA ALA A 307 -12.84 5.24 -26.45
C ALA A 307 -12.94 5.66 -27.92
N GLU A 308 -14.03 5.30 -28.61
CA GLU A 308 -14.31 5.78 -29.97
C GLU A 308 -14.65 7.28 -29.91
N LEU A 309 -13.63 8.11 -29.72
CA LEU A 309 -13.69 9.56 -29.93
C LEU A 309 -12.85 9.87 -31.17
N VAL A 310 -13.59 10.02 -32.27
CA VAL A 310 -13.30 10.82 -33.47
C VAL A 310 -11.80 11.10 -33.73
N ALA A 311 -11.25 10.39 -34.72
CA ALA A 311 -9.87 10.49 -35.23
C ALA A 311 -9.46 11.88 -35.81
N VAL A 312 -10.01 12.98 -35.32
CA VAL A 312 -9.78 14.34 -35.84
C VAL A 312 -8.82 15.16 -34.96
N ASP A 313 -8.59 14.79 -33.69
CA ASP A 313 -7.74 15.59 -32.78
C ASP A 313 -6.45 14.91 -32.29
N ARG A 314 -6.13 13.71 -32.80
CA ARG A 314 -4.92 12.98 -32.36
C ARG A 314 -3.61 13.65 -32.79
N GLU A 315 -3.65 14.55 -33.78
CA GLU A 315 -2.49 15.30 -34.28
C GLU A 315 -2.30 16.67 -33.61
N LEU A 316 -3.16 17.09 -32.67
CA LEU A 316 -3.14 18.43 -32.06
C LEU A 316 -2.88 18.46 -30.55
N ARG A 317 -2.68 17.31 -29.90
CA ARG A 317 -2.42 17.24 -28.46
C ARG A 317 -0.95 16.91 -28.20
N GLU A 318 -0.13 17.95 -27.99
CA GLU A 318 1.25 17.77 -27.49
C GLU A 318 1.29 17.28 -26.02
N ASP A 319 0.16 17.29 -25.30
CA ASP A 319 0.02 16.91 -23.88
C ASP A 319 -0.99 15.76 -23.61
N GLY A 320 -1.39 14.99 -24.64
CA GLY A 320 -2.64 14.19 -24.66
C GLY A 320 -2.66 12.77 -24.08
N VAL A 321 -1.87 12.44 -23.05
CA VAL A 321 -1.83 11.06 -22.49
C VAL A 321 -2.72 10.87 -21.25
N GLU A 322 -3.09 11.95 -20.56
CA GLU A 322 -3.72 11.88 -19.23
C GLU A 322 -5.24 11.61 -19.26
N ASP A 323 -5.97 12.23 -20.19
CA ASP A 323 -7.45 12.16 -20.25
C ASP A 323 -7.96 10.77 -20.70
N GLU A 324 -7.25 10.09 -21.61
CA GLU A 324 -7.60 8.72 -22.05
C GLU A 324 -7.34 7.70 -20.93
N SER A 325 -6.38 7.97 -20.05
CA SER A 325 -5.94 7.07 -18.97
C SER A 325 -7.02 6.87 -17.89
N ILE A 326 -7.66 7.93 -17.39
CA ILE A 326 -8.68 7.80 -16.33
C ILE A 326 -9.94 7.07 -16.81
N LEU A 327 -10.33 7.25 -18.08
CA LEU A 327 -11.50 6.57 -18.65
C LEU A 327 -11.24 5.07 -18.81
N GLU A 328 -10.03 4.68 -19.22
CA GLU A 328 -9.60 3.29 -19.27
C GLU A 328 -9.54 2.67 -17.88
N GLN A 329 -8.97 3.38 -16.91
CA GLN A 329 -8.91 2.95 -15.52
C GLN A 329 -10.30 2.80 -14.91
N TYR A 330 -11.21 3.75 -15.11
CA TYR A 330 -12.61 3.64 -14.67
C TYR A 330 -13.30 2.40 -15.21
N ARG A 331 -13.16 2.12 -16.51
CA ARG A 331 -13.75 0.91 -17.14
C ARG A 331 -13.14 -0.36 -16.58
N THR A 332 -11.82 -0.36 -16.41
CA THR A 332 -11.08 -1.51 -15.87
C THR A 332 -11.47 -1.78 -14.42
N LEU A 333 -11.50 -0.75 -13.56
CA LEU A 333 -11.98 -0.84 -12.19
C LEU A 333 -13.42 -1.35 -12.14
N THR A 334 -14.31 -0.86 -13.00
CA THR A 334 -15.69 -1.33 -13.06
C THR A 334 -15.74 -2.83 -13.36
N ALA A 335 -15.03 -3.28 -14.41
CA ALA A 335 -15.01 -4.69 -14.80
C ALA A 335 -14.35 -5.59 -13.74
N VAL A 336 -13.25 -5.15 -13.13
CA VAL A 336 -12.58 -5.89 -12.05
C VAL A 336 -13.48 -5.97 -10.81
N ARG A 337 -14.14 -4.87 -10.40
CA ARG A 337 -15.04 -4.84 -9.25
C ARG A 337 -16.16 -5.85 -9.42
N GLU A 338 -16.83 -5.82 -10.58
CA GLU A 338 -17.91 -6.74 -10.92
C GLU A 338 -17.42 -8.21 -10.97
N ARG A 339 -16.20 -8.44 -11.46
CA ARG A 339 -15.63 -9.79 -11.57
C ARG A 339 -15.24 -10.37 -10.21
N LEU A 340 -14.75 -9.54 -9.29
CA LEU A 340 -14.40 -9.92 -7.92
C LEU A 340 -15.62 -10.01 -7.00
N GLY A 341 -16.66 -9.21 -7.27
CA GLY A 341 -17.85 -9.11 -6.43
C GLY A 341 -17.58 -8.35 -5.12
N VAL A 342 -16.72 -7.32 -5.16
CA VAL A 342 -16.40 -6.45 -4.02
C VAL A 342 -17.17 -5.13 -4.09
N ASP A 343 -17.42 -4.50 -2.95
CA ASP A 343 -18.27 -3.29 -2.89
C ASP A 343 -17.56 -2.06 -3.46
N CYS A 344 -16.24 -1.95 -3.27
CA CYS A 344 -15.45 -0.82 -3.74
C CYS A 344 -14.05 -1.24 -4.23
N LEU A 345 -13.65 -0.75 -5.40
CA LEU A 345 -12.24 -0.71 -5.82
C LEU A 345 -11.71 0.71 -5.75
N ARG A 346 -10.52 0.86 -5.17
CA ARG A 346 -9.83 2.14 -5.01
C ARG A 346 -8.49 2.12 -5.72
N LEU A 347 -8.34 3.06 -6.63
CA LEU A 347 -7.11 3.32 -7.35
C LEU A 347 -6.46 4.58 -6.80
N HIS A 348 -5.19 4.45 -6.42
CA HIS A 348 -4.31 5.59 -6.21
C HIS A 348 -3.40 5.78 -7.43
N ALA A 349 -3.63 6.87 -8.15
CA ALA A 349 -2.78 7.31 -9.26
C ALA A 349 -2.02 8.58 -8.86
N MET A 350 -1.00 8.94 -9.64
CA MET A 350 -0.17 10.11 -9.35
C MET A 350 -0.99 11.39 -9.19
N ASP A 351 -1.92 11.64 -10.14
CA ASP A 351 -2.65 12.90 -10.23
C ASP A 351 -4.04 12.89 -9.59
N TYR A 352 -4.60 11.72 -9.30
CA TYR A 352 -5.94 11.56 -8.74
C TYR A 352 -6.10 10.25 -7.98
N HIS A 353 -7.09 10.24 -7.09
CA HIS A 353 -7.61 9.02 -6.48
C HIS A 353 -9.00 8.75 -7.04
N LEU A 354 -9.28 7.49 -7.39
CA LEU A 354 -10.53 7.07 -8.01
C LEU A 354 -11.09 5.85 -7.27
N ALA A 355 -12.34 5.96 -6.83
CA ALA A 355 -13.11 4.86 -6.28
C ALA A 355 -14.30 4.52 -7.19
N VAL A 356 -14.45 3.25 -7.52
CA VAL A 356 -15.65 2.70 -8.17
C VAL A 356 -16.36 1.82 -7.15
N THR A 357 -17.58 2.19 -6.80
CA THR A 357 -18.32 1.67 -5.64
C THR A 357 -19.73 1.23 -6.01
N ASP A 358 -20.31 0.33 -5.22
CA ASP A 358 -21.71 -0.11 -5.30
C ASP A 358 -22.40 -0.01 -3.92
N ASP A 359 -22.32 -1.05 -3.08
CA ASP A 359 -22.96 -1.11 -1.75
C ASP A 359 -21.94 -0.94 -0.60
N TYR A 360 -21.13 0.12 -0.67
CA TYR A 360 -20.16 0.47 0.37
C TYR A 360 -20.67 1.61 1.27
N LEU A 361 -19.77 2.24 2.04
CA LEU A 361 -20.04 3.45 2.80
C LEU A 361 -20.55 4.61 1.91
N PRO A 362 -21.28 5.59 2.50
CA PRO A 362 -21.79 6.74 1.76
C PRO A 362 -20.71 7.46 0.95
N VAL A 363 -21.04 7.80 -0.30
CA VAL A 363 -20.10 8.43 -1.26
C VAL A 363 -19.51 9.75 -0.77
N GLU A 364 -20.20 10.49 0.11
CA GLU A 364 -19.65 11.69 0.74
C GLU A 364 -18.56 11.38 1.78
N ALA A 365 -18.67 10.25 2.48
CA ALA A 365 -17.59 9.77 3.35
C ALA A 365 -16.37 9.38 2.50
N VAL A 366 -16.58 8.67 1.39
CA VAL A 366 -15.52 8.30 0.43
C VAL A 366 -14.86 9.55 -0.17
N ARG A 367 -15.64 10.55 -0.61
CA ARG A 367 -15.10 11.82 -1.12
C ARG A 367 -14.24 12.52 -0.08
N ARG A 368 -14.71 12.56 1.17
CA ARG A 368 -13.97 13.15 2.30
C ARG A 368 -12.67 12.38 2.56
N GLY A 369 -12.72 11.05 2.55
CA GLY A 369 -11.56 10.16 2.69
C GLY A 369 -10.50 10.38 1.59
N LEU A 370 -10.90 10.38 0.32
CA LEU A 370 -9.96 10.58 -0.80
C LEU A 370 -9.31 11.97 -0.79
N ALA A 371 -10.05 13.01 -0.42
CA ALA A 371 -9.52 14.36 -0.28
C ALA A 371 -8.53 14.46 0.90
N PHE A 372 -8.83 13.81 2.03
CA PHE A 372 -7.92 13.72 3.17
C PHE A 372 -6.64 12.94 2.82
N ALA A 373 -6.77 11.86 2.05
CA ALA A 373 -5.64 11.09 1.56
C ALA A 373 -4.72 11.89 0.65
N ALA A 374 -5.24 12.77 -0.21
CA ALA A 374 -4.42 13.66 -1.03
C ALA A 374 -3.55 14.61 -0.18
N VAL A 375 -4.06 15.09 0.96
CA VAL A 375 -3.27 15.91 1.91
C VAL A 375 -2.18 15.07 2.58
N ASN A 376 -2.51 13.86 3.01
CA ASN A 376 -1.55 12.94 3.64
C ASN A 376 -0.44 12.52 2.67
N ALA A 377 -0.79 12.18 1.42
CA ALA A 377 0.16 11.83 0.37
C ALA A 377 1.15 12.97 0.09
N ALA A 378 0.65 14.20 -0.10
CA ALA A 378 1.50 15.37 -0.30
C ALA A 378 2.40 15.67 0.90
N SER A 379 1.87 15.55 2.13
CA SER A 379 2.67 15.71 3.33
C SER A 379 3.80 14.69 3.40
N LYS A 380 3.48 13.39 3.24
CA LYS A 380 4.47 12.31 3.23
C LYS A 380 5.52 12.51 2.13
N ALA A 381 5.10 12.86 0.92
CA ALA A 381 6.00 13.12 -0.21
C ALA A 381 6.92 14.31 0.08
N ALA A 382 6.40 15.42 0.61
CA ALA A 382 7.16 16.64 0.85
C ALA A 382 8.16 16.53 2.01
N THR A 383 7.84 15.77 3.06
CA THR A 383 8.67 15.70 4.29
C THR A 383 9.42 14.38 4.44
N GLY A 384 9.07 13.37 3.63
CA GLY A 384 9.55 11.99 3.73
C GLY A 384 8.90 11.19 4.86
N ARG A 385 8.19 11.83 5.81
CA ARG A 385 7.54 11.19 6.96
C ARG A 385 6.46 12.06 7.60
N ILE A 386 5.44 11.45 8.17
CA ILE A 386 4.42 12.12 8.98
C ILE A 386 4.67 11.72 10.44
N THR A 387 5.02 12.69 11.28
CA THR A 387 5.33 12.48 12.70
C THR A 387 4.22 12.95 13.63
N GLY A 388 3.26 13.70 13.09
CA GLY A 388 2.07 14.10 13.80
C GLY A 388 1.13 14.95 12.95
N PRO A 389 -0.04 15.34 13.49
CA PRO A 389 -1.10 15.98 12.71
C PRO A 389 -0.71 17.35 12.13
N THR A 390 0.26 18.04 12.74
CA THR A 390 0.74 19.34 12.26
C THR A 390 1.42 19.25 10.91
N ASP A 391 2.01 18.10 10.57
CA ASP A 391 2.72 17.88 9.31
C ASP A 391 1.74 17.88 8.12
N LEU A 392 0.45 17.62 8.35
CA LEU A 392 -0.60 17.68 7.33
C LEU A 392 -0.83 19.10 6.79
N ARG A 393 -0.38 20.13 7.52
CA ARG A 393 -0.40 21.51 6.99
C ARG A 393 0.52 21.67 5.79
N ARG A 394 1.61 20.91 5.72
CA ARG A 394 2.53 20.95 4.59
C ARG A 394 1.84 20.47 3.30
N GLY A 395 1.05 19.41 3.37
CA GLY A 395 0.28 18.90 2.23
C GLY A 395 -0.75 19.92 1.72
N LEU A 396 -1.33 20.73 2.61
CA LEU A 396 -2.26 21.81 2.21
C LEU A 396 -1.60 22.96 1.42
N GLU A 397 -0.27 23.07 1.45
CA GLU A 397 0.47 24.10 0.69
C GLU A 397 0.59 23.76 -0.80
N TYR A 398 0.37 22.50 -1.18
CA TYR A 398 0.40 22.04 -2.57
C TYR A 398 -1.00 22.09 -3.16
N ASP A 399 -1.18 22.80 -4.27
CA ASP A 399 -2.49 22.87 -4.93
C ASP A 399 -2.92 21.48 -5.47
N PRO A 400 -4.24 21.20 -5.56
CA PRO A 400 -4.71 20.02 -6.26
C PRO A 400 -4.19 19.95 -7.69
N SER A 401 -3.87 18.74 -8.18
CA SER A 401 -3.29 18.52 -9.51
C SER A 401 -4.23 19.06 -10.59
N ALA A 402 -3.71 19.97 -11.42
CA ALA A 402 -4.42 20.48 -12.58
C ALA A 402 -4.64 19.39 -13.65
N ALA A 403 -3.69 18.46 -13.78
CA ALA A 403 -3.81 17.27 -14.62
C ALA A 403 -4.93 16.36 -14.12
N GLY A 404 -4.92 16.08 -12.81
CA GLY A 404 -5.96 15.28 -12.17
C GLY A 404 -7.35 15.91 -12.30
N GLY A 405 -7.46 17.24 -12.14
CA GLY A 405 -8.71 17.96 -12.36
C GLY A 405 -9.28 17.78 -13.77
N ARG A 406 -8.44 17.93 -14.81
CA ARG A 406 -8.87 17.72 -16.21
C ARG A 406 -9.33 16.29 -16.46
N ALA A 407 -8.59 15.31 -15.94
CA ALA A 407 -8.96 13.90 -16.05
C ALA A 407 -10.33 13.63 -15.37
N ILE A 408 -10.54 14.16 -14.18
CA ILE A 408 -11.81 14.01 -13.44
C ILE A 408 -12.97 14.70 -14.18
N ASP A 409 -12.76 15.89 -14.75
CA ASP A 409 -13.76 16.57 -15.58
C ASP A 409 -14.11 15.72 -16.82
N ALA A 410 -13.13 15.11 -17.49
CA ALA A 410 -13.35 14.21 -18.62
C ALA A 410 -14.17 12.96 -18.23
N LEU A 411 -13.90 12.40 -17.04
CA LEU A 411 -14.70 11.31 -16.49
C LEU A 411 -16.12 11.76 -16.16
N ALA A 412 -16.29 12.94 -15.57
CA ALA A 412 -17.60 13.51 -15.25
C ALA A 412 -18.45 13.71 -16.52
N ASP A 413 -17.86 14.27 -17.57
CA ASP A 413 -18.49 14.42 -18.90
C ASP A 413 -18.89 13.06 -19.47
N HIS A 414 -18.02 12.04 -19.37
CA HIS A 414 -18.30 10.69 -19.86
C HIS A 414 -19.51 10.04 -19.19
N VAL A 415 -19.68 10.25 -17.88
CA VAL A 415 -20.78 9.66 -17.10
C VAL A 415 -22.00 10.58 -16.97
N GLY A 416 -21.97 11.76 -17.60
CA GLY A 416 -23.07 12.72 -17.58
C GLY A 416 -23.29 13.37 -16.20
N ALA A 417 -22.21 13.58 -15.44
CA ALA A 417 -22.21 14.20 -14.12
C ALA A 417 -21.45 15.54 -14.14
N SER A 418 -21.50 16.26 -13.01
CA SER A 418 -20.72 17.48 -12.80
C SER A 418 -19.70 17.29 -11.70
N THR A 419 -18.60 18.02 -11.78
CA THR A 419 -17.62 18.12 -10.70
C THR A 419 -17.98 19.24 -9.71
N ASP A 420 -17.59 19.06 -8.46
CA ASP A 420 -17.74 20.04 -7.37
C ASP A 420 -16.39 20.17 -6.65
N ASP A 421 -15.86 21.39 -6.61
CA ASP A 421 -14.48 21.68 -6.15
C ASP A 421 -13.42 20.76 -6.78
N GLY A 422 -13.59 20.42 -8.07
CA GLY A 422 -12.68 19.55 -8.82
C GLY A 422 -12.83 18.05 -8.53
N ALA A 423 -13.78 17.66 -7.68
CA ALA A 423 -14.07 16.26 -7.38
C ALA A 423 -15.35 15.78 -8.09
N LEU A 424 -15.36 14.53 -8.54
CA LEU A 424 -16.55 13.84 -9.04
C LEU A 424 -17.15 13.01 -7.90
N CYS A 425 -18.44 13.14 -7.66
CA CYS A 425 -19.18 12.35 -6.68
C CYS A 425 -20.52 11.92 -7.28
N THR A 426 -20.66 10.64 -7.58
CA THR A 426 -21.91 9.99 -7.99
C THR A 426 -22.18 8.80 -7.06
N PRO A 427 -23.36 8.18 -7.08
CA PRO A 427 -23.63 6.98 -6.28
C PRO A 427 -22.65 5.82 -6.50
N THR A 428 -21.95 5.76 -7.65
CA THR A 428 -21.07 4.64 -8.00
C THR A 428 -19.62 5.04 -8.27
N ILE A 429 -19.30 6.35 -8.26
CA ILE A 429 -17.98 6.87 -8.63
C ILE A 429 -17.63 8.03 -7.72
N VAL A 430 -16.45 7.96 -7.12
CA VAL A 430 -15.85 9.10 -6.42
C VAL A 430 -14.44 9.31 -6.93
N ALA A 431 -14.13 10.52 -7.41
CA ALA A 431 -12.79 10.86 -7.86
C ALA A 431 -12.37 12.21 -7.27
N CYS A 432 -11.14 12.28 -6.75
CA CYS A 432 -10.58 13.50 -6.16
C CYS A 432 -9.17 13.75 -6.72
N PRO A 433 -8.82 15.01 -7.05
CA PRO A 433 -7.48 15.33 -7.50
C PRO A 433 -6.49 15.12 -6.35
N ASN A 434 -5.35 14.52 -6.66
CA ASN A 434 -4.24 14.39 -5.73
C ASN A 434 -3.47 15.73 -5.61
N ARG A 435 -2.52 15.82 -4.68
CA ARG A 435 -1.62 16.96 -4.51
C ARG A 435 -0.19 16.49 -4.79
N VAL A 436 0.29 16.77 -6.00
CA VAL A 436 1.57 16.27 -6.50
C VAL A 436 2.73 17.13 -6.00
N VAL A 437 3.77 16.48 -5.48
CA VAL A 437 5.03 17.11 -5.09
C VAL A 437 6.06 16.81 -6.17
N GLU A 438 6.56 17.84 -6.86
CA GLU A 438 7.51 17.69 -7.98
C GLU A 438 8.83 17.05 -7.55
N GLU A 439 9.36 17.45 -6.39
CA GLU A 439 10.60 16.93 -5.82
C GLU A 439 10.30 16.24 -4.47
N PRO A 440 9.84 14.97 -4.47
CA PRO A 440 9.48 14.28 -3.24
C PRO A 440 10.75 13.87 -2.46
N ALA A 441 10.71 14.02 -1.14
CA ALA A 441 11.76 13.55 -0.24
C ALA A 441 11.77 12.01 -0.09
N SER A 442 10.61 11.37 -0.28
CA SER A 442 10.48 9.91 -0.35
C SER A 442 9.15 9.53 -1.00
N THR A 443 9.13 8.44 -1.75
CA THR A 443 7.92 7.87 -2.38
C THR A 443 7.49 6.53 -1.76
N VAL A 444 8.31 5.96 -0.87
CA VAL A 444 8.06 4.66 -0.26
C VAL A 444 6.86 4.73 0.69
N GLY A 445 5.90 3.83 0.48
CA GLY A 445 4.70 3.68 1.30
C GLY A 445 3.62 4.74 1.05
N ILE A 446 3.72 5.58 0.01
CA ILE A 446 2.67 6.59 -0.26
C ILE A 446 1.31 5.91 -0.55
N GLY A 447 1.28 4.80 -1.28
CA GLY A 447 0.06 4.03 -1.50
C GLY A 447 -0.59 3.61 -0.18
N ASP A 448 0.18 3.02 0.73
CA ASP A 448 -0.29 2.65 2.07
C ASP A 448 -0.85 3.84 2.86
N ILE A 449 -0.22 5.01 2.74
CA ILE A 449 -0.68 6.26 3.36
C ILE A 449 -2.02 6.70 2.76
N VAL A 450 -2.16 6.65 1.44
CA VAL A 450 -3.40 7.01 0.74
C VAL A 450 -4.54 6.08 1.18
N SER A 451 -4.33 4.78 1.11
CA SER A 451 -5.33 3.78 1.45
C SER A 451 -5.75 3.84 2.92
N SER A 452 -4.79 3.87 3.85
CA SER A 452 -5.12 3.89 5.29
C SER A 452 -5.75 5.20 5.75
N SER A 453 -5.28 6.36 5.28
CA SER A 453 -5.86 7.65 5.69
C SER A 453 -7.27 7.85 5.15
N SER A 454 -7.52 7.46 3.90
CA SER A 454 -8.87 7.55 3.31
C SER A 454 -9.84 6.61 4.01
N PHE A 455 -9.49 5.33 4.12
CA PHE A 455 -10.32 4.32 4.78
C PHE A 455 -10.63 4.66 6.25
N ALA A 456 -9.62 5.04 7.03
CA ALA A 456 -9.84 5.37 8.44
C ALA A 456 -10.78 6.57 8.62
N LEU A 457 -10.67 7.59 7.77
CA LEU A 457 -11.57 8.74 7.84
C LEU A 457 -12.99 8.38 7.42
N GLU A 458 -13.16 7.55 6.39
CA GLU A 458 -14.47 7.06 5.96
C GLU A 458 -15.20 6.32 7.08
N VAL A 459 -14.50 5.39 7.74
CA VAL A 459 -15.02 4.69 8.92
C VAL A 459 -15.36 5.70 10.01
N ALA A 460 -14.41 6.57 10.38
CA ALA A 460 -14.60 7.51 11.48
C ALA A 460 -15.80 8.46 11.33
N VAL A 461 -16.13 8.88 10.09
CA VAL A 461 -17.25 9.80 9.85
C VAL A 461 -18.59 9.09 9.61
N THR A 462 -18.59 7.76 9.54
CA THR A 462 -19.79 6.93 9.33
C THR A 462 -20.17 6.13 10.57
N THR A 463 -19.20 5.83 11.45
CA THR A 463 -19.46 5.22 12.76
C THR A 463 -20.08 6.25 13.72
N GLU A 464 -21.27 5.96 14.22
CA GLU A 464 -21.84 6.70 15.36
C GLU A 464 -21.06 6.32 16.62
N ARG A 465 -20.19 7.22 17.09
CA ARG A 465 -19.62 7.11 18.43
C ARG A 465 -20.44 7.93 19.39
N ASP A 466 -21.00 7.28 20.40
CA ASP A 466 -21.58 7.96 21.55
C ASP A 466 -20.51 8.87 22.15
N GLY A 467 -20.63 10.17 21.90
CA GLY A 467 -19.79 11.18 22.53
C GLY A 467 -20.02 11.15 24.04
N GLU A 468 -18.92 11.20 24.80
CA GLU A 468 -18.94 11.30 26.28
C GLU A 468 -19.86 12.41 26.82
#